data_AF-A0A820S247-F1
#
_entry.id   AF-A0A820S247-F1
#
_cell.length_a   1.000
_cell.length_b   1.000
_cell.length_c   1.000
_cell.angle_alpha   90.00
_cell.angle_beta   90.00
_cell.angle_gamma   90.00
#
_symmetry.space_group_name_H-M   'P 1'
#
loop_
_entity.id
_entity.type
_entity.pdbx_description
1 polymer ?
#
loop_
_entity_poly.entity_id
_entity_poly.type
_entity_poly.pdbx_seq_one_letter_code
_entity_poly.pdbx_strand_id
1 'polypeptide(L)'
;MLISFEYLLTCAGDELGMLEDSVEAIHALEHVHVRFVPATINNSLLQPRFFGTRFYCKVAIPLPTHTFARLPQVLKNGAVIRILPIVFNIGIDHRALFARAKEFNFFNAPPIEQNLNCKSLAKLKVYINKSVDNLPDDIPHLMELLEHAINSNKPKNVDIFPLAEKICRKVYGIRVTGCKSAKDRTSMGFTLEQGQLLVNNHNVDRHDLQDIISRFRRNGTSIENTLINTGVKAYAFSTIQLVTFPEYYRAPPGTYGNTET
;
A
#
# COMPACT_ATOMS: atom_id res chain seq x y z
N MET A 1 2.69 14.61 -5.52
CA MET A 1 1.82 13.44 -5.66
C MET A 1 2.18 12.47 -4.56
N LEU A 2 1.22 12.13 -3.70
CA LEU A 2 1.39 11.14 -2.65
C LEU A 2 1.32 9.72 -3.22
N ILE A 3 2.22 8.84 -2.80
CA ILE A 3 2.12 7.39 -3.02
C ILE A 3 2.21 6.69 -1.67
N SER A 4 1.15 5.97 -1.28
CA SER A 4 1.09 5.20 -0.04
C SER A 4 1.36 3.73 -0.31
N PHE A 5 2.46 3.22 0.23
CA PHE A 5 2.83 1.82 0.21
C PHE A 5 2.39 1.15 1.51
N GLU A 6 1.66 0.05 1.38
CA GLU A 6 1.18 -0.77 2.50
C GLU A 6 1.81 -2.15 2.41
N TYR A 7 2.64 -2.51 3.40
CA TYR A 7 3.30 -3.80 3.46
C TYR A 7 2.78 -4.67 4.60
N LEU A 8 2.71 -5.97 4.31
CA LEU A 8 2.30 -7.01 5.26
C LEU A 8 3.48 -7.91 5.68
N LEU A 9 4.70 -7.35 5.73
CA LEU A 9 5.94 -8.06 6.04
C LEU A 9 6.10 -8.24 7.54
N THR A 10 6.61 -9.40 7.93
CA THR A 10 6.67 -9.88 9.31
C THR A 10 7.81 -9.26 10.14
N CYS A 11 8.68 -8.46 9.50
CA CYS A 11 9.88 -7.87 10.11
C CYS A 11 10.78 -8.89 10.83
N ALA A 12 10.91 -10.08 10.25
CA ALA A 12 11.66 -11.18 10.84
C ALA A 12 12.36 -12.00 9.75
N GLY A 13 13.58 -12.45 10.04
CA GLY A 13 14.38 -13.25 9.09
C GLY A 13 14.52 -12.53 7.74
N ASP A 14 14.36 -13.27 6.64
CA ASP A 14 14.48 -12.71 5.29
C ASP A 14 13.51 -11.54 5.03
N GLU A 15 12.32 -11.54 5.64
CA GLU A 15 11.33 -10.48 5.43
C GLU A 15 11.74 -9.15 6.06
N LEU A 16 12.66 -9.16 7.04
CA LEU A 16 13.24 -7.93 7.58
C LEU A 16 14.13 -7.27 6.52
N GLY A 17 15.07 -8.03 5.94
CA GLY A 17 15.93 -7.53 4.86
C GLY A 17 15.13 -7.06 3.64
N MET A 18 14.08 -7.81 3.26
CA MET A 18 13.17 -7.39 2.20
C MET A 18 12.48 -6.05 2.49
N LEU A 19 12.10 -5.80 3.76
CA LEU A 19 11.49 -4.54 4.14
C LEU A 19 12.52 -3.39 4.07
N GLU A 20 13.73 -3.61 4.59
CA GLU A 20 14.81 -2.62 4.57
C GLU A 20 15.15 -2.20 3.13
N ASP A 21 15.37 -3.17 2.24
CA ASP A 21 15.62 -2.94 0.82
C ASP A 21 14.46 -2.21 0.14
N SER A 22 13.23 -2.64 0.43
CA SER A 22 12.02 -2.01 -0.15
C SER A 22 11.87 -0.57 0.31
N VAL A 23 12.11 -0.27 1.58
CA VAL A 23 12.02 1.09 2.14
C VAL A 23 13.04 2.01 1.47
N GLU A 24 14.28 1.54 1.28
CA GLU A 24 15.31 2.32 0.59
C GLU A 24 14.96 2.57 -0.88
N ALA A 25 14.49 1.53 -1.60
CA ALA A 25 14.04 1.65 -2.98
C ALA A 25 12.86 2.61 -3.12
N ILE A 26 11.91 2.58 -2.18
CA ILE A 26 10.75 3.47 -2.16
C ILE A 26 11.19 4.91 -1.86
N HIS A 27 12.10 5.13 -0.91
CA HIS A 27 12.63 6.48 -0.64
C HIS A 27 13.33 7.08 -1.86
N ALA A 28 13.98 6.26 -2.69
CA ALA A 28 14.58 6.74 -3.93
C ALA A 28 13.56 7.36 -4.90
N LEU A 29 12.26 7.06 -4.77
CA LEU A 29 11.20 7.70 -5.57
C LEU A 29 11.08 9.20 -5.30
N GLU A 30 11.57 9.72 -4.17
CA GLU A 30 11.61 11.18 -3.90
C GLU A 30 12.48 11.94 -4.93
N HIS A 31 13.43 11.25 -5.56
CA HIS A 31 14.26 11.81 -6.63
C HIS A 31 13.58 11.79 -8.01
N VAL A 32 12.38 11.21 -8.12
CA VAL A 32 11.66 11.05 -9.38
C VAL A 32 10.77 12.27 -9.65
N HIS A 33 10.96 12.84 -10.84
CA HIS A 33 10.27 14.02 -11.35
C HIS A 33 9.48 13.65 -12.60
N VAL A 34 8.17 13.55 -12.47
CA VAL A 34 7.28 13.17 -13.57
C VAL A 34 6.85 14.40 -14.35
N ARG A 35 6.87 14.34 -15.67
CA ARG A 35 6.21 15.32 -16.54
C ARG A 35 5.36 14.62 -17.58
N PHE A 36 4.26 15.26 -17.96
CA PHE A 36 3.48 14.83 -19.11
C PHE A 36 4.00 15.51 -20.37
N VAL A 37 3.98 14.79 -21.49
CA VAL A 37 4.35 15.31 -22.81
C VAL A 37 3.31 14.86 -23.83
N PRO A 38 3.02 15.64 -24.89
CA PRO A 38 2.14 15.17 -25.95
C PRO A 38 2.77 13.96 -26.65
N ALA A 39 1.96 12.96 -26.98
CA ALA A 39 2.39 11.83 -27.78
C ALA A 39 2.80 12.30 -29.19
N THR A 40 3.94 11.81 -29.68
CA THR A 40 4.38 12.03 -31.06
C THR A 40 3.65 11.06 -31.98
N ILE A 41 3.19 11.55 -33.14
CA ILE A 41 2.36 10.83 -34.13
C ILE A 41 2.93 9.45 -34.53
N ASN A 42 4.26 9.29 -34.46
CA ASN A 42 4.96 8.06 -34.89
C ASN A 42 5.17 7.03 -33.76
N ASN A 43 4.79 7.30 -32.51
CA ASN A 43 4.89 6.34 -31.41
C ASN A 43 3.52 5.73 -31.14
N SER A 44 3.25 4.60 -31.80
CA SER A 44 2.12 3.71 -31.50
C SER A 44 2.16 3.13 -30.08
N LEU A 45 3.28 3.30 -29.36
CA LEU A 45 3.45 2.88 -27.98
C LEU A 45 3.66 4.11 -27.10
N LEU A 46 2.67 4.43 -26.25
CA LEU A 46 2.68 5.51 -25.25
C LEU A 46 3.63 5.19 -24.09
N GLN A 47 4.90 4.88 -24.39
CA GLN A 47 5.87 4.43 -23.40
C GLN A 47 6.53 5.59 -22.64
N PRO A 48 6.67 5.50 -21.31
CA PRO A 48 7.44 6.45 -20.52
C PRO A 48 8.91 6.51 -20.97
N ARG A 49 9.50 7.71 -20.96
CA ARG A 49 10.92 7.93 -21.23
C ARG A 49 11.64 8.41 -19.97
N PHE A 50 12.80 7.82 -19.70
CA PHE A 50 13.59 8.08 -18.49
C PHE A 50 14.85 8.88 -18.83
N PHE A 51 15.19 9.86 -17.99
CA PHE A 51 16.36 10.71 -18.12
C PHE A 51 16.99 10.97 -16.76
N GLY A 52 18.27 11.29 -16.73
CA GLY A 52 18.98 11.73 -15.52
C GLY A 52 19.74 10.61 -14.82
N THR A 53 19.83 10.67 -13.50
CA THR A 53 20.65 9.80 -12.64
C THR A 53 19.83 9.22 -11.49
N ARG A 54 20.46 8.39 -10.65
CA ARG A 54 19.84 7.83 -9.43
C ARG A 54 19.27 8.90 -8.49
N PHE A 55 19.94 10.04 -8.36
CA PHE A 55 19.58 11.11 -7.43
C PHE A 55 18.71 12.20 -8.08
N TYR A 56 18.50 12.10 -9.40
CA TYR A 56 17.61 13.00 -10.13
C TYR A 56 17.10 12.28 -11.40
N CYS A 57 15.96 11.61 -11.28
CA CYS A 57 15.35 10.86 -12.37
C CYS A 57 14.15 11.61 -12.93
N LYS A 58 14.16 11.97 -14.21
CA LYS A 58 13.05 12.63 -14.89
C LYS A 58 12.32 11.62 -15.76
N VAL A 59 11.02 11.48 -15.53
CA VAL A 59 10.15 10.57 -16.28
C VAL A 59 9.20 11.39 -17.14
N ALA A 60 9.31 11.26 -18.46
CA ALA A 60 8.41 11.87 -19.42
C ALA A 60 7.36 10.86 -19.86
N ILE A 61 6.11 11.05 -19.44
CA ILE A 61 4.99 10.17 -19.79
C ILE A 61 4.24 10.78 -20.98
N PRO A 62 4.28 10.14 -22.17
CA PRO A 62 3.51 10.60 -23.31
C PRO A 62 2.02 10.37 -23.08
N LEU A 63 1.21 11.39 -23.33
CA LEU A 63 -0.25 11.32 -23.26
C LEU A 63 -0.86 11.53 -24.65
N PRO A 64 -1.98 10.85 -24.96
CA PRO A 64 -2.78 11.17 -26.15
C PRO A 64 -3.13 12.66 -26.19
N THR A 65 -3.17 13.25 -27.39
CA THR A 65 -3.40 14.68 -27.59
C THR A 65 -4.63 15.21 -26.85
N HIS A 66 -5.74 14.46 -26.91
CA HIS A 66 -6.98 14.83 -26.20
C HIS A 66 -6.79 14.85 -24.67
N THR A 67 -6.08 13.89 -24.09
CA THR A 67 -5.80 13.86 -22.65
C THR A 67 -4.85 14.98 -22.24
N PHE A 68 -3.79 15.22 -23.03
CA PHE A 68 -2.83 16.31 -22.78
C PHE A 68 -3.52 17.68 -22.84
N ALA A 69 -4.46 17.88 -23.75
CA ALA A 69 -5.25 19.11 -23.87
C ALA A 69 -6.12 19.41 -22.64
N ARG A 70 -6.46 18.41 -21.81
CA ARG A 70 -7.24 18.58 -20.57
C ARG A 70 -6.40 18.93 -19.35
N LEU A 71 -5.06 18.89 -19.45
CA LEU A 71 -4.19 19.20 -18.33
C LEU A 71 -4.25 20.70 -17.93
N PRO A 72 -4.04 21.02 -16.65
CA PRO A 72 -3.76 22.39 -16.21
C PRO A 72 -2.60 23.00 -16.99
N GLN A 73 -2.67 24.31 -17.27
CA GLN A 73 -1.66 25.00 -18.09
C GLN A 73 -0.24 24.87 -17.51
N VAL A 74 -0.13 24.86 -16.17
CA VAL A 74 1.15 24.66 -15.46
C VAL A 74 1.81 23.34 -15.87
N LEU A 75 1.04 22.25 -15.97
CA LEU A 75 1.56 20.95 -16.39
C LEU A 75 1.86 20.89 -17.90
N LYS A 76 1.04 21.55 -18.73
CA LYS A 76 1.29 21.68 -20.17
C LYS A 76 2.60 22.44 -20.47
N ASN A 77 2.91 23.44 -19.64
CA ASN A 77 4.14 24.23 -19.72
C ASN A 77 5.38 23.48 -19.20
N GLY A 78 5.23 22.20 -18.83
CA GLY A 78 6.36 21.34 -18.45
C GLY A 78 6.70 21.34 -16.96
N ALA A 79 5.82 21.87 -16.09
CA ALA A 79 5.99 21.71 -14.66
C ALA A 79 6.08 20.23 -14.27
N VAL A 80 6.93 19.94 -13.29
CA VAL A 80 7.20 18.59 -12.82
C VAL A 80 6.35 18.24 -11.61
N ILE A 81 5.88 17.00 -11.57
CA ILE A 81 5.19 16.40 -10.45
C ILE A 81 6.24 15.62 -9.65
N ARG A 82 6.47 16.04 -8.41
CA ARG A 82 7.32 15.32 -7.46
C ARG A 82 6.52 14.21 -6.76
N ILE A 83 7.18 13.09 -6.54
CA ILE A 83 6.63 11.96 -5.80
C ILE A 83 6.97 12.13 -4.32
N LEU A 84 5.98 11.93 -3.44
CA LEU A 84 6.18 11.76 -2.01
C LEU A 84 5.74 10.33 -1.65
N PRO A 85 6.68 9.42 -1.42
CA PRO A 85 6.37 8.08 -0.96
C PRO A 85 6.22 8.05 0.57
N ILE A 86 5.21 7.33 1.05
CA ILE A 86 5.07 6.95 2.45
C ILE A 86 4.89 5.43 2.53
N VAL A 87 5.39 4.82 3.60
CA VAL A 87 5.36 3.38 3.79
C VAL A 87 4.78 3.05 5.16
N PHE A 88 3.69 2.31 5.18
CA PHE A 88 3.15 1.70 6.39
C PHE A 88 3.35 0.19 6.33
N ASN A 89 3.86 -0.40 7.40
CA ASN A 89 4.00 -1.85 7.51
C ASN A 89 3.27 -2.37 8.75
N ILE A 90 2.57 -3.49 8.58
CA ILE A 90 1.92 -4.24 9.65
C ILE A 90 2.19 -5.73 9.40
N GLY A 91 3.06 -6.33 10.21
CA GLY A 91 3.28 -7.77 10.16
C GLY A 91 2.05 -8.52 10.68
N ILE A 92 1.28 -9.16 9.79
CA ILE A 92 0.07 -9.92 10.19
C ILE A 92 0.37 -11.40 10.56
N ASP A 93 1.57 -11.91 10.28
CA ASP A 93 1.99 -13.28 10.60
C ASP A 93 2.35 -13.44 12.10
N HIS A 94 2.26 -14.66 12.64
CA HIS A 94 2.58 -15.00 14.04
C HIS A 94 4.02 -14.63 14.42
N ARG A 95 4.97 -14.83 13.49
CA ARG A 95 6.38 -14.47 13.65
C ARG A 95 6.61 -12.97 13.90
N ALA A 96 5.67 -12.09 13.51
CA ALA A 96 5.80 -10.66 13.75
C ALA A 96 5.70 -10.31 15.24
N LEU A 97 4.86 -11.03 15.99
CA LEU A 97 4.75 -10.85 17.44
C LEU A 97 6.05 -11.25 18.15
N PHE A 98 6.65 -12.36 17.72
CA PHE A 98 7.93 -12.83 18.26
C PHE A 98 9.08 -11.89 17.92
N ALA A 99 9.15 -11.38 16.69
CA ALA A 99 10.15 -10.41 16.28
C ALA A 99 10.03 -9.11 17.09
N ARG A 100 8.81 -8.58 17.22
CA ARG A 100 8.50 -7.40 18.04
C ARG A 100 8.95 -7.57 19.50
N ALA A 101 8.63 -8.72 20.10
CA ALA A 101 9.03 -9.02 21.48
C ALA A 101 10.55 -9.14 21.62
N LYS A 102 11.24 -9.72 20.63
CA LYS A 102 12.70 -9.84 20.63
C LYS A 102 13.38 -8.48 20.50
N GLU A 103 12.96 -7.63 19.57
CA GLU A 103 13.54 -6.30 19.41
C GLU A 103 13.40 -5.44 20.67
N PHE A 104 12.19 -5.42 21.25
CA PHE A 104 11.92 -4.66 22.46
C PHE A 104 12.76 -5.15 23.65
N ASN A 105 12.80 -6.47 23.88
CA ASN A 105 13.50 -7.05 25.04
C ASN A 105 15.03 -6.98 24.93
N PHE A 106 15.60 -7.06 23.72
CA PHE A 106 17.06 -7.08 23.54
C PHE A 106 17.68 -5.69 23.35
N PHE A 107 16.97 -4.76 22.69
CA PHE A 107 17.55 -3.47 22.32
C PHE A 107 16.92 -2.28 23.03
N ASN A 108 15.87 -2.48 23.84
CA ASN A 108 15.02 -1.39 24.39
C ASN A 108 14.58 -0.38 23.31
N ALA A 109 14.53 -0.83 22.05
CA ALA A 109 14.22 0.00 20.89
C ALA A 109 12.75 -0.20 20.50
N PRO A 110 12.06 0.85 20.04
CA PRO A 110 10.74 0.67 19.44
C PRO A 110 10.86 -0.24 18.21
N PRO A 111 9.89 -1.14 17.99
CA PRO A 111 9.93 -2.07 16.87
C PRO A 111 10.11 -1.36 15.53
N ILE A 112 10.81 -1.98 14.58
CA ILE A 112 11.11 -1.36 13.29
C ILE A 112 9.86 -0.83 12.57
N GLU A 113 8.72 -1.54 12.66
CA GLU A 113 7.44 -1.08 12.08
C GLU A 113 6.97 0.23 12.72
N GLN A 114 7.16 0.38 14.03
CA GLN A 114 6.75 1.58 14.75
C GLN A 114 7.52 2.79 14.23
N ASN A 115 8.84 2.68 14.13
CA ASN A 115 9.69 3.76 13.63
C ASN A 115 9.35 4.11 12.17
N LEU A 116 9.16 3.10 11.32
CA LEU A 116 8.76 3.28 9.93
C LEU A 116 7.42 4.01 9.81
N ASN A 117 6.40 3.54 10.54
CA ASN A 117 5.06 4.12 10.52
C ASN A 117 5.06 5.57 11.05
N CYS A 118 5.84 5.87 12.10
CA CYS A 118 6.01 7.23 12.62
C CYS A 118 6.68 8.17 11.59
N LYS A 119 7.73 7.71 10.90
CA LYS A 119 8.39 8.50 9.84
C LYS A 119 7.43 8.82 8.69
N SER A 120 6.63 7.84 8.27
CA SER A 120 5.62 8.00 7.23
C SER A 120 4.50 8.95 7.66
N LEU A 121 4.05 8.88 8.90
CA LEU A 121 3.09 9.83 9.47
C LEU A 121 3.64 11.26 9.44
N ALA A 122 4.91 11.47 9.81
CA ALA A 122 5.54 12.78 9.77
C ALA A 122 5.59 13.36 8.34
N LYS A 123 5.98 12.54 7.34
CA LYS A 123 5.95 12.93 5.92
C LYS A 123 4.54 13.29 5.46
N LEU A 124 3.54 12.49 5.85
CA LEU A 124 2.14 12.72 5.51
C LEU A 124 1.62 14.02 6.13
N LYS A 125 1.92 14.31 7.40
CA LYS A 125 1.58 15.59 8.06
C LYS A 125 2.11 16.79 7.27
N VAL A 126 3.38 16.74 6.86
CA VAL A 126 3.99 17.81 6.05
C VAL A 126 3.29 17.96 4.69
N TYR A 127 2.88 16.85 4.05
CA TYR A 127 2.16 16.89 2.79
C TYR A 127 0.78 17.53 2.91
N ILE A 128 0.01 17.11 3.92
CA ILE A 128 -1.33 17.65 4.20
C ILE A 128 -1.23 19.14 4.51
N ASN A 129 -0.31 19.55 5.39
CA ASN A 129 -0.10 20.96 5.75
C ASN A 129 0.38 21.84 4.59
N LYS A 130 0.90 21.26 3.50
CA LYS A 130 1.26 22.01 2.27
C LYS A 130 0.12 22.10 1.27
N SER A 131 -0.89 21.24 1.39
CA SER A 131 -1.98 21.07 0.43
C SER A 131 -3.25 21.82 0.84
N VAL A 132 -3.12 22.87 1.67
CA VAL A 132 -4.20 23.54 2.42
C VAL A 132 -5.35 24.04 1.53
N ASP A 133 -5.06 24.38 0.28
CA ASP A 133 -6.08 24.81 -0.68
C ASP A 133 -6.90 23.59 -1.16
N ASN A 134 -8.09 23.40 -0.58
CA ASN A 134 -9.12 22.40 -0.94
C ASN A 134 -8.98 20.99 -0.33
N LEU A 135 -8.48 20.86 0.91
CA LEU A 135 -8.60 19.59 1.63
C LEU A 135 -10.05 19.33 2.09
N PRO A 136 -10.55 18.08 2.02
CA PRO A 136 -11.81 17.71 2.65
C PRO A 136 -11.79 17.94 4.18
N ASP A 137 -12.92 18.39 4.75
CA ASP A 137 -13.04 18.80 6.15
C ASP A 137 -12.71 17.70 7.17
N ASP A 138 -12.80 16.43 6.80
CA ASP A 138 -12.56 15.28 7.68
C ASP A 138 -11.10 14.80 7.70
N ILE A 139 -10.22 15.35 6.84
CA ILE A 139 -8.79 15.00 6.81
C ILE A 139 -8.10 15.23 8.17
N PRO A 140 -8.29 16.36 8.88
CA PRO A 140 -7.66 16.58 10.19
C PRO A 140 -8.03 15.50 11.20
N HIS A 141 -9.32 15.14 11.27
CA HIS A 141 -9.79 14.09 12.16
C HIS A 141 -9.21 12.71 11.79
N LEU A 142 -9.15 12.37 10.50
CA LEU A 142 -8.54 11.13 10.04
C LEU A 142 -7.03 11.07 10.38
N MET A 143 -6.32 12.20 10.29
CA MET A 143 -4.91 12.30 10.67
C MET A 143 -4.71 12.06 12.18
N GLU A 144 -5.60 12.59 13.02
CA GLU A 144 -5.59 12.33 14.47
C GLU A 144 -5.83 10.85 14.79
N LEU A 145 -6.82 10.23 14.14
CA LEU A 145 -7.10 8.80 14.30
C LEU A 145 -5.91 7.95 13.86
N LEU A 146 -5.26 8.29 12.74
CA LEU A 146 -4.09 7.58 12.24
C LEU A 146 -2.91 7.70 13.22
N GLU A 147 -2.67 8.91 13.74
CA GLU A 147 -1.65 9.15 14.76
C GLU A 147 -1.91 8.35 16.03
N HIS A 148 -3.16 8.32 16.51
CA HIS A 148 -3.54 7.52 17.66
C HIS A 148 -3.33 6.02 17.39
N ALA A 149 -3.73 5.53 16.22
CA ALA A 149 -3.54 4.13 15.84
C ALA A 149 -2.06 3.74 15.82
N ILE A 150 -1.20 4.57 15.22
CA ILE A 150 0.25 4.34 15.20
C ILE A 150 0.81 4.34 16.63
N ASN A 151 0.40 5.27 17.49
CA ASN A 151 0.94 5.41 18.85
C ASN A 151 0.32 4.46 19.89
N SER A 152 -0.73 3.72 19.55
CA SER A 152 -1.46 2.85 20.47
C SER A 152 -0.67 1.64 21.01
N ASN A 153 0.52 1.36 20.47
CA ASN A 153 1.33 0.16 20.75
C ASN A 153 0.61 -1.19 20.57
N LYS A 154 -0.61 -1.17 19.99
CA LYS A 154 -1.41 -2.37 19.72
C LYS A 154 -0.63 -3.28 18.74
N PRO A 155 -0.40 -4.56 19.09
CA PRO A 155 0.24 -5.49 18.18
C PRO A 155 -0.64 -5.72 16.96
N LYS A 156 -0.02 -5.83 15.76
CA LYS A 156 -0.73 -6.01 14.49
C LYS A 156 -1.88 -5.01 14.30
N ASN A 157 -1.63 -3.72 14.55
CA ASN A 157 -2.69 -2.72 14.51
C ASN A 157 -3.20 -2.41 13.10
N VAL A 158 -4.02 -3.30 12.56
CA VAL A 158 -4.61 -3.21 11.21
C VAL A 158 -5.47 -1.98 10.98
N ASP A 159 -5.79 -1.21 12.01
CA ASP A 159 -6.55 0.05 11.89
C ASP A 159 -5.74 1.13 11.14
N ILE A 160 -4.41 1.01 11.10
CA ILE A 160 -3.51 1.94 10.40
C ILE A 160 -3.83 1.98 8.89
N PHE A 161 -4.04 0.84 8.23
CA PHE A 161 -4.24 0.83 6.77
C PHE A 161 -5.54 1.47 6.31
N PRO A 162 -6.73 1.14 6.86
CA PRO A 162 -7.97 1.82 6.47
C PRO A 162 -7.92 3.34 6.67
N LEU A 163 -7.22 3.81 7.71
CA LEU A 163 -7.05 5.24 7.96
C LEU A 163 -6.11 5.89 6.93
N ALA A 164 -4.94 5.31 6.72
CA ALA A 164 -3.98 5.77 5.70
C ALA A 164 -4.58 5.76 4.29
N GLU A 165 -5.34 4.71 3.95
CA GLU A 165 -6.08 4.59 2.70
C GLU A 165 -7.06 5.76 2.51
N LYS A 166 -7.93 6.00 3.48
CA LYS A 166 -8.97 7.03 3.38
C LYS A 166 -8.34 8.40 3.13
N ILE A 167 -7.29 8.70 3.88
CA ILE A 167 -6.52 9.94 3.73
C ILE A 167 -5.91 10.01 2.32
N CYS A 168 -5.22 8.94 1.90
CA CYS A 168 -4.57 8.88 0.59
C CYS A 168 -5.55 9.11 -0.56
N ARG A 169 -6.75 8.51 -0.52
CA ARG A 169 -7.78 8.71 -1.55
C ARG A 169 -8.36 10.10 -1.59
N LYS A 170 -8.64 10.67 -0.41
CA LYS A 170 -9.18 12.03 -0.29
C LYS A 170 -8.23 13.10 -0.83
N VAL A 171 -6.93 12.81 -0.87
CA VAL A 171 -5.90 13.67 -1.49
C VAL A 171 -5.47 13.22 -2.88
N TYR A 172 -6.24 12.33 -3.52
CA TYR A 172 -5.97 11.79 -4.86
C TYR A 172 -4.59 11.12 -4.99
N GLY A 173 -4.11 10.52 -3.90
CA GLY A 173 -2.86 9.75 -3.86
C GLY A 173 -2.99 8.38 -4.50
N ILE A 174 -1.85 7.79 -4.83
CA ILE A 174 -1.75 6.43 -5.36
C ILE A 174 -1.53 5.46 -4.21
N ARG A 175 -2.15 4.28 -4.28
CA ARG A 175 -1.92 3.20 -3.31
C ARG A 175 -1.19 2.04 -3.96
N VAL A 176 -0.33 1.41 -3.18
CA VAL A 176 0.39 0.19 -3.53
C VAL A 176 0.32 -0.73 -2.31
N THR A 177 -0.13 -1.97 -2.49
CA THR A 177 -0.18 -2.98 -1.42
C THR A 177 0.74 -4.13 -1.77
N GLY A 178 1.52 -4.62 -0.81
CA GLY A 178 2.48 -5.69 -1.05
C GLY A 178 2.76 -6.58 0.15
N CYS A 179 3.43 -7.70 -0.13
CA CYS A 179 4.00 -8.61 0.85
C CYS A 179 5.18 -9.34 0.19
N LYS A 180 5.81 -10.29 0.89
CA LYS A 180 6.97 -11.06 0.39
C LYS A 180 6.80 -11.58 -1.04
N SER A 181 5.63 -12.15 -1.35
CA SER A 181 5.37 -12.85 -2.61
C SER A 181 4.33 -12.17 -3.50
N ALA A 182 3.76 -11.04 -3.08
CA ALA A 182 2.64 -10.35 -3.73
C ALA A 182 1.37 -11.20 -3.97
N LYS A 183 1.28 -12.40 -3.38
CA LYS A 183 0.19 -13.36 -3.59
C LYS A 183 -0.75 -13.41 -2.39
N ASP A 184 -0.32 -14.07 -1.32
CA ASP A 184 -1.24 -14.55 -0.28
C ASP A 184 -1.71 -13.40 0.63
N ARG A 185 -0.79 -12.79 1.39
CA ARG A 185 -1.13 -11.67 2.30
C ARG A 185 -1.55 -10.43 1.52
N THR A 186 -0.94 -10.19 0.36
CA THR A 186 -1.33 -9.08 -0.53
C THR A 186 -2.78 -9.23 -0.97
N SER A 187 -3.23 -10.44 -1.34
CA SER A 187 -4.63 -10.69 -1.65
C SER A 187 -5.56 -10.41 -0.47
N MET A 188 -5.14 -10.76 0.76
CA MET A 188 -5.94 -10.47 1.96
C MET A 188 -6.14 -8.96 2.15
N GLY A 189 -5.05 -8.17 2.06
CA GLY A 189 -5.11 -6.71 2.16
C GLY A 189 -5.90 -6.06 1.03
N PHE A 190 -5.59 -6.42 -0.22
CA PHE A 190 -6.23 -5.87 -1.41
C PHE A 190 -7.76 -6.12 -1.42
N THR A 191 -8.19 -7.35 -1.15
CA THR A 191 -9.62 -7.68 -1.16
C THR A 191 -10.38 -7.01 0.00
N LEU A 192 -9.71 -6.79 1.15
CA LEU A 192 -10.29 -6.05 2.26
C LEU A 192 -10.52 -4.58 1.89
N GLU A 193 -9.53 -3.94 1.28
CA GLU A 193 -9.66 -2.59 0.71
C GLU A 193 -10.82 -2.50 -0.29
N GLN A 194 -10.91 -3.45 -1.24
CA GLN A 194 -12.02 -3.48 -2.21
C GLN A 194 -13.39 -3.61 -1.52
N GLY A 195 -13.51 -4.49 -0.52
CA GLY A 195 -14.74 -4.64 0.26
C GLY A 195 -15.11 -3.37 1.03
N GLN A 196 -14.12 -2.72 1.64
CA GLN A 196 -14.33 -1.45 2.35
C GLN A 196 -14.77 -0.32 1.42
N LEU A 197 -14.28 -0.27 0.17
CA LEU A 197 -14.75 0.69 -0.81
C LEU A 197 -16.22 0.50 -1.16
N LEU A 198 -16.66 -0.75 -1.30
CA LEU A 198 -18.08 -1.06 -1.52
C LEU A 198 -18.95 -0.58 -0.36
N VAL A 199 -18.53 -0.88 0.87
CA VAL A 199 -19.25 -0.43 2.08
C VAL A 199 -19.29 1.09 2.19
N ASN A 200 -18.16 1.76 1.94
CA ASN A 200 -18.04 3.20 2.18
C ASN A 200 -18.65 4.05 1.05
N ASN A 201 -18.67 3.54 -0.19
CA ASN A 201 -19.00 4.36 -1.37
C ASN A 201 -20.16 3.83 -2.23
N HIS A 202 -20.63 2.60 -1.97
CA HIS A 202 -21.60 1.93 -2.84
C HIS A 202 -22.82 1.35 -2.08
N ASN A 203 -23.14 1.89 -0.90
CA ASN A 203 -24.31 1.51 -0.09
C ASN A 203 -24.40 0.01 0.23
N VAL A 204 -23.26 -0.67 0.33
CA VAL A 204 -23.19 -2.05 0.79
C VAL A 204 -23.22 -2.07 2.31
N ASP A 205 -24.01 -2.97 2.89
CA ASP A 205 -24.08 -3.12 4.35
C ASP A 205 -22.72 -3.59 4.88
N ARG A 206 -22.27 -2.99 5.98
CA ARG A 206 -21.04 -3.40 6.68
C ARG A 206 -21.11 -4.86 7.14
N HIS A 207 -22.30 -5.38 7.46
CA HIS A 207 -22.49 -6.78 7.85
C HIS A 207 -22.14 -7.75 6.70
N ASP A 208 -22.24 -7.31 5.45
CA ASP A 208 -21.92 -8.12 4.27
C ASP A 208 -20.42 -8.13 3.94
N LEU A 209 -19.61 -7.28 4.60
CA LEU A 209 -18.18 -7.11 4.28
C LEU A 209 -17.42 -8.45 4.30
N GLN A 210 -17.65 -9.28 5.32
CA GLN A 210 -16.96 -10.57 5.47
C GLN A 210 -17.34 -11.57 4.36
N ASP A 211 -18.60 -11.58 3.92
CA ASP A 211 -19.03 -12.43 2.81
C ASP A 211 -18.43 -11.95 1.48
N ILE A 212 -18.45 -10.64 1.24
CA ILE A 212 -17.90 -10.02 0.03
C ILE A 212 -16.41 -10.31 -0.12
N ILE A 213 -15.60 -10.07 0.92
CA ILE A 213 -14.16 -10.37 0.85
C ILE A 213 -13.92 -11.86 0.65
N SER A 214 -14.77 -12.72 1.21
CA SER A 214 -14.67 -14.17 1.04
C SER A 214 -14.94 -14.58 -0.41
N ARG A 215 -15.93 -13.97 -1.06
CA ARG A 215 -16.21 -14.18 -2.50
C ARG A 215 -15.07 -13.70 -3.37
N PHE A 216 -14.49 -12.54 -3.09
CA PHE A 216 -13.31 -12.04 -3.82
C PHE A 216 -12.11 -12.97 -3.69
N ARG A 217 -11.88 -13.55 -2.51
CA ARG A 217 -10.77 -14.48 -2.27
C ARG A 217 -10.99 -15.88 -2.84
N ARG A 218 -12.24 -16.31 -2.99
CA ARG A 218 -12.57 -17.64 -3.55
C ARG A 218 -12.71 -17.63 -5.07
N ASN A 219 -13.39 -16.62 -5.60
CA ASN A 219 -13.86 -16.59 -6.99
C ASN A 219 -13.38 -15.36 -7.76
N GLY A 220 -12.64 -14.45 -7.11
CA GLY A 220 -12.12 -13.24 -7.74
C GLY A 220 -10.73 -13.41 -8.33
N THR A 221 -10.20 -12.34 -8.93
CA THR A 221 -8.90 -12.35 -9.60
C THR A 221 -7.71 -12.63 -8.67
N SER A 222 -7.86 -12.37 -7.37
CA SER A 222 -6.80 -12.58 -6.39
C SER A 222 -6.39 -14.06 -6.26
N ILE A 223 -7.31 -15.03 -6.43
CA ILE A 223 -6.95 -16.46 -6.43
C ILE A 223 -6.30 -16.90 -7.74
N GLU A 224 -6.59 -16.21 -8.86
CA GLU A 224 -5.92 -16.49 -10.14
C GLU A 224 -4.43 -16.12 -10.07
N ASN A 225 -4.06 -15.13 -9.25
CA ASN A 225 -2.66 -14.82 -8.99
C ASN A 225 -1.92 -16.01 -8.33
N THR A 226 -2.58 -16.80 -7.47
CA THR A 226 -1.94 -17.99 -6.90
C THR A 226 -1.74 -19.03 -8.00
N LEU A 227 -2.76 -19.26 -8.84
CA LEU A 227 -2.67 -20.20 -9.97
C LEU A 227 -1.51 -19.88 -10.91
N ILE A 228 -1.38 -18.62 -11.34
CA ILE A 228 -0.30 -18.21 -12.26
C ILE A 228 1.08 -18.44 -11.65
N ASN A 229 1.23 -18.29 -10.34
CA ASN A 229 2.53 -18.33 -9.68
C ASN A 229 2.90 -19.69 -9.08
N THR A 230 1.93 -20.53 -8.74
CA THR A 230 2.18 -21.83 -8.06
C THR A 230 1.52 -23.00 -8.78
N GLY A 231 0.73 -22.76 -9.82
CA GLY A 231 -0.05 -23.79 -10.50
C GLY A 231 -1.33 -24.20 -9.76
N VAL A 232 -1.64 -23.58 -8.60
CA VAL A 232 -2.77 -23.99 -7.76
C VAL A 232 -3.60 -22.78 -7.30
N LYS A 233 -4.94 -22.92 -7.31
CA LYS A 233 -5.90 -21.94 -6.75
C LYS A 233 -6.03 -22.08 -5.23
N ALA A 234 -4.91 -21.96 -4.51
CA ALA A 234 -4.86 -22.01 -3.06
C ALA A 234 -3.82 -21.05 -2.52
N TYR A 235 -4.16 -20.36 -1.43
CA TYR A 235 -3.22 -19.54 -0.66
C TYR A 235 -2.30 -20.43 0.18
N ALA A 236 -1.02 -20.09 0.23
CA ALA A 236 -0.01 -20.82 1.00
C ALA A 236 -0.05 -20.45 2.50
N PHE A 237 -1.16 -20.78 3.15
CA PHE A 237 -1.34 -20.61 4.60
C PHE A 237 -1.69 -21.93 5.27
N SER A 238 -1.08 -22.17 6.43
CA SER A 238 -1.53 -23.23 7.34
C SER A 238 -2.69 -22.75 8.21
N THR A 239 -3.51 -23.68 8.70
CA THR A 239 -4.62 -23.38 9.62
C THR A 239 -4.12 -22.64 10.87
N ILE A 240 -2.98 -23.06 11.42
CA ILE A 240 -2.38 -22.44 12.61
C ILE A 240 -1.99 -20.99 12.32
N GLN A 241 -1.41 -20.70 11.15
CA GLN A 241 -1.08 -19.33 10.76
C GLN A 241 -2.32 -18.45 10.73
N LEU A 242 -3.41 -18.91 10.09
CA LEU A 242 -4.65 -18.13 9.93
C LEU A 242 -5.34 -17.79 11.25
N VAL A 243 -5.26 -18.66 12.26
CA VAL A 243 -5.80 -18.35 13.61
C VAL A 243 -5.13 -17.11 14.20
N THR A 244 -3.86 -16.86 13.87
CA THR A 244 -3.11 -15.69 14.35
C THR A 244 -3.37 -14.41 13.55
N PHE A 245 -4.08 -14.51 12.43
CA PHE A 245 -4.38 -13.36 11.58
C PHE A 245 -5.60 -12.61 12.15
N PRO A 246 -5.65 -11.28 12.00
CA PRO A 246 -6.86 -10.51 12.24
C PRO A 246 -8.04 -11.05 11.40
N GLU A 247 -9.24 -10.99 11.93
CA GLU A 247 -10.45 -11.63 11.37
C GLU A 247 -10.62 -11.38 9.85
N TYR A 248 -10.62 -10.11 9.45
CA TYR A 248 -10.78 -9.71 8.05
C TYR A 248 -9.61 -10.10 7.14
N TYR A 249 -8.47 -10.52 7.68
CA TYR A 249 -7.31 -10.99 6.90
C TYR A 249 -7.25 -12.51 6.73
N ARG A 250 -8.23 -13.26 7.26
CA ARG A 250 -8.23 -14.72 7.15
C ARG A 250 -8.72 -15.16 5.77
N ALA A 251 -8.02 -16.12 5.17
CA ALA A 251 -8.47 -16.76 3.94
C ALA A 251 -9.72 -17.64 4.22
N PRO A 252 -10.70 -17.70 3.30
CA PRO A 252 -11.87 -18.56 3.45
C PRO A 252 -11.53 -20.05 3.51
N PRO A 253 -12.29 -20.88 4.26
CA PRO A 253 -12.09 -22.33 4.31
C PRO A 253 -12.08 -22.98 2.92
N GLY A 254 -11.13 -23.86 2.65
CA GLY A 254 -11.00 -24.53 1.35
C GLY A 254 -10.37 -23.69 0.23
N THR A 255 -9.80 -22.52 0.56
CA THR A 255 -8.98 -21.73 -0.38
C THR A 255 -7.52 -21.63 0.06
N TYR A 256 -7.07 -22.42 1.02
CA TYR A 256 -5.71 -22.40 1.54
C TYR A 256 -5.22 -23.81 1.90
N GLY A 257 -3.90 -24.00 1.89
CA GLY A 257 -3.26 -25.25 2.28
C GLY A 257 -1.75 -25.22 2.02
N ASN A 258 -1.03 -26.24 2.51
CA ASN A 258 0.38 -26.43 2.19
C ASN A 258 0.50 -26.91 0.74
N THR A 259 0.52 -25.99 -0.21
CA THR A 259 1.17 -26.22 -1.49
C THR A 259 2.65 -25.98 -1.24
N GLU A 260 3.41 -27.05 -1.00
CA GLU A 260 4.87 -26.98 -1.09
C GLU A 260 5.22 -26.48 -2.50
N THR A 261 5.92 -25.35 -2.58
CA THR A 261 6.67 -24.90 -3.75
C THR A 261 8.09 -24.64 -3.32
#